data_AF-A0A3D8PKZ7-F1
#
_entry.id   AF-A0A3D8PKZ7-F1
#
_cell.length_a   1.000
_cell.length_b   1.000
_cell.length_c   1.000
_cell.angle_alpha   90.00
_cell.angle_beta   90.00
_cell.angle_gamma   90.00
#
_symmetry.space_group_name_H-M   'P 1'
#
loop_
_entity.id
_entity.type
_entity.pdbx_description
1 polymer ?
#
loop_
_entity_poly.entity_id
_entity_poly.type
_entity_poly.pdbx_seq_one_letter_code
_entity_poly.pdbx_strand_id
1 'polypeptide(L)'
;MLLLLSPLRAFEIVRKNKSNLLLDEVTFDNIEDGLSLQMLHLGSYDEESQTFEIMNAFLEENQLKRTSLTHREIYLSEFRKVEKAKLKTVLRYPVKKSD
;
A
#
# COMPACT_ATOMS: atom_id res chain seq x y z
N MET A 1 4.07 21.86 13.98
CA MET A 1 3.99 22.62 12.71
C MET A 1 4.70 21.79 11.64
N LEU A 2 3.99 20.84 11.03
CA LEU A 2 4.51 20.04 9.92
C LEU A 2 4.64 21.00 8.73
N LEU A 3 5.85 21.23 8.24
CA LEU A 3 6.09 21.99 7.02
C LEU A 3 5.54 21.16 5.85
N LEU A 4 4.23 21.27 5.59
CA LEU A 4 3.65 20.88 4.31
C LEU A 4 4.19 21.87 3.28
N LEU A 5 5.39 21.57 2.77
CA LEU A 5 5.87 22.16 1.53
C LEU A 5 4.79 21.88 0.49
N SER A 6 4.31 22.91 -0.19
CA SER A 6 3.41 22.69 -1.32
C SER A 6 4.09 21.71 -2.30
N PRO A 7 3.31 20.85 -2.98
CA PRO A 7 3.82 19.92 -4.00
C PRO A 7 4.88 20.54 -4.93
N LEU A 8 4.63 21.78 -5.37
CA LEU A 8 5.53 22.58 -6.20
C LEU A 8 6.91 22.80 -5.55
N ARG A 9 6.93 23.18 -4.28
CA ARG A 9 8.18 23.45 -3.54
C ARG A 9 8.99 22.18 -3.32
N ALA A 10 8.35 21.02 -3.16
CA ALA A 10 9.05 19.74 -3.09
C ALA A 10 9.79 19.42 -4.40
N PHE A 11 9.13 19.61 -5.56
CA PHE A 11 9.78 19.43 -6.86
C PHE A 11 10.96 20.38 -7.09
N GLU A 12 10.80 21.67 -6.74
CA GLU A 12 11.88 22.67 -6.86
C GLU A 12 13.14 22.26 -6.09
N ILE A 13 12.97 21.77 -4.85
CA ILE A 13 14.08 21.30 -4.00
C ILE A 13 14.78 20.09 -4.62
N VAL A 14 14.01 19.12 -5.14
CA VAL A 14 14.58 17.90 -5.72
C VAL A 14 15.32 18.23 -7.02
N ARG A 15 14.73 19.01 -7.92
CA ARG A 15 15.35 19.42 -9.20
C ARG A 15 16.70 20.11 -8.99
N LYS A 16 16.82 20.94 -7.95
CA LYS A 16 18.08 21.65 -7.64
C LYS A 16 19.18 20.72 -7.14
N ASN A 17 18.83 19.68 -6.39
CA ASN A 17 19.80 18.82 -5.71
C ASN A 17 20.16 17.55 -6.50
N LYS A 18 19.25 17.03 -7.34
CA LYS A 18 19.44 15.79 -8.12
C LYS A 18 18.66 15.86 -9.43
N SER A 19 19.34 15.77 -10.57
CA SER A 19 18.63 15.58 -11.85
C SER A 19 18.18 14.13 -11.98
N ASN A 20 16.88 13.90 -12.10
CA ASN A 20 16.31 12.59 -12.41
C ASN A 20 15.33 12.77 -13.57
N LEU A 21 15.53 12.01 -14.64
CA LEU A 21 14.71 12.06 -15.86
C LEU A 21 13.24 11.69 -15.59
N LEU A 22 12.99 10.88 -14.57
CA LEU A 22 11.65 10.40 -14.20
C LEU A 22 10.95 11.31 -13.19
N LEU A 23 11.56 12.45 -12.80
CA LEU A 23 10.96 13.32 -11.79
C LEU A 23 9.61 13.89 -12.25
N ASP A 24 9.46 14.15 -13.55
CA ASP A 24 8.23 14.68 -14.13
C ASP A 24 7.11 13.61 -14.25
N GLU A 25 7.42 12.33 -14.01
CA GLU A 25 6.42 11.24 -13.92
C GLU A 25 5.81 11.12 -12.51
N VAL A 26 6.41 11.77 -11.52
CA VAL A 26 5.88 11.76 -10.15
C VAL A 26 4.74 12.75 -10.06
N THR A 27 3.62 12.33 -9.45
CA THR A 27 2.47 13.18 -9.18
C THR A 27 2.18 13.22 -7.68
N PHE A 28 1.56 14.31 -7.25
CA PHE A 28 0.96 14.39 -5.92
C PHE A 28 -0.51 14.06 -6.05
N ASP A 29 -0.98 13.14 -5.21
CA ASP A 29 -2.36 12.72 -5.19
C ASP A 29 -2.81 12.47 -3.75
N ASN A 30 -4.12 12.46 -3.53
CA ASN A 30 -4.75 12.05 -2.28
C ASN A 30 -5.55 10.78 -2.54
N ILE A 31 -5.37 9.78 -1.68
CA ILE A 31 -6.07 8.52 -1.82
C ILE A 31 -6.90 8.27 -0.57
N GLU A 32 -8.19 7.99 -0.77
CA GLU A 32 -9.13 7.59 0.27
C GLU A 32 -9.61 6.17 -0.01
N ASP A 33 -9.40 5.26 0.95
CA ASP A 33 -9.77 3.85 0.78
C ASP A 33 -11.18 3.53 1.31
N GLY A 34 -11.77 4.42 2.11
CA GLY A 34 -13.02 4.15 2.82
C GLY A 34 -12.96 2.88 3.68
N LEU A 35 -14.05 2.11 3.69
CA LEU A 35 -14.10 0.81 4.34
C LEU A 35 -13.18 -0.17 3.59
N SER A 36 -12.25 -0.79 4.29
CA SER A 36 -11.28 -1.72 3.71
C SER A 36 -11.02 -2.88 4.65
N LEU A 37 -10.69 -4.03 4.06
CA LEU A 37 -10.07 -5.14 4.78
C LEU A 37 -8.56 -5.01 4.66
N GLN A 38 -7.83 -5.23 5.75
CA GLN A 38 -6.37 -5.25 5.75
C GLN A 38 -5.84 -6.36 6.66
N MET A 39 -4.69 -6.92 6.29
CA MET A 39 -3.98 -7.91 7.10
C MET A 39 -2.47 -7.69 6.98
N LEU A 40 -1.75 -7.94 8.07
CA LEU A 40 -0.29 -7.95 8.05
C LEU A 40 0.20 -9.32 7.59
N HIS A 41 0.87 -9.36 6.45
CA HIS A 41 1.66 -10.50 5.98
C HIS A 41 3.05 -10.49 6.63
N LEU A 42 3.46 -11.64 7.16
CA LEU A 42 4.79 -11.89 7.69
C LEU A 42 5.43 -13.01 6.86
N GLY A 43 6.48 -12.70 6.11
CA GLY A 43 7.13 -13.69 5.23
C GLY A 43 7.46 -13.16 3.84
N SER A 44 7.80 -14.07 2.93
CA SER A 44 8.18 -13.72 1.56
C SER A 44 6.97 -13.21 0.77
N TYR A 45 7.18 -12.25 -0.14
CA TYR A 45 6.11 -11.78 -1.04
C TYR A 45 5.49 -12.91 -1.87
N ASP A 46 6.27 -13.96 -2.17
CA ASP A 46 5.81 -15.16 -2.88
C ASP A 46 4.72 -15.94 -2.13
N GLU A 47 4.60 -15.72 -0.81
CA GLU A 47 3.66 -16.44 0.08
C GLU A 47 2.42 -15.61 0.42
N GLU A 48 2.26 -14.41 -0.15
CA GLU A 48 1.13 -13.50 0.12
C GLU A 48 -0.21 -14.13 -0.27
N SER A 49 -0.25 -15.07 -1.22
CA SER A 49 -1.47 -15.80 -1.59
C SER A 49 -2.16 -16.44 -0.39
N GLN A 50 -1.39 -16.97 0.56
CA GLN A 50 -1.91 -17.58 1.80
C GLN A 50 -2.62 -16.55 2.68
N THR A 51 -2.10 -15.32 2.71
CA THR A 51 -2.73 -14.22 3.45
C THR A 51 -4.01 -13.77 2.75
N PHE A 52 -4.02 -13.71 1.42
CA PHE A 52 -5.22 -13.41 0.66
C PHE A 52 -6.31 -14.47 0.83
N GLU A 53 -5.97 -15.76 0.91
CA GLU A 53 -6.92 -16.83 1.20
C GLU A 53 -7.63 -16.61 2.55
N ILE A 54 -6.89 -16.28 3.61
CA ILE A 54 -7.44 -15.95 4.93
C ILE A 54 -8.34 -14.71 4.85
N MET A 55 -7.87 -13.65 4.17
CA MET A 55 -8.65 -12.43 4.01
C MET A 55 -9.95 -12.68 3.22
N ASN A 56 -9.93 -13.55 2.21
CA ASN A 56 -11.11 -13.90 1.42
C ASN A 56 -12.13 -14.68 2.27
N ALA A 57 -11.69 -15.65 3.07
CA ALA A 57 -12.56 -16.35 4.01
C ALA A 57 -13.23 -15.38 4.99
N PHE A 58 -12.47 -14.42 5.53
CA PHE A 58 -13.00 -13.38 6.40
C PHE A 58 -14.11 -12.55 5.72
N LEU A 59 -14.01 -12.26 4.43
CA LEU A 59 -15.06 -11.53 3.70
C LEU A 59 -16.38 -12.31 3.71
N GLU A 60 -16.32 -13.60 3.40
CA GLU A 60 -17.50 -14.47 3.35
C GLU A 60 -18.17 -14.56 4.71
N GLU A 61 -17.39 -14.83 5.77
CA GLU A 61 -17.88 -14.93 7.15
C GLU A 61 -18.56 -13.64 7.65
N ASN A 62 -18.09 -12.47 7.17
CA ASN A 62 -18.55 -11.17 7.64
C ASN A 62 -19.54 -10.49 6.68
N GLN A 63 -20.05 -11.19 5.67
CA GLN A 63 -20.96 -10.63 4.66
C GLN A 63 -20.38 -9.35 4.04
N LEU A 64 -19.11 -9.42 3.63
CA LEU A 64 -18.41 -8.36 2.94
C LEU A 64 -18.07 -8.80 1.51
N LYS A 65 -17.92 -7.85 0.61
CA LYS A 65 -17.44 -8.06 -0.76
C LYS A 65 -16.42 -6.99 -1.15
N ARG A 66 -15.42 -7.39 -1.94
CA ARG A 66 -14.45 -6.46 -2.52
C ARG A 66 -15.17 -5.48 -3.45
N THR A 67 -14.74 -4.21 -3.42
CA THR A 67 -15.22 -3.20 -4.38
C THR A 67 -14.27 -3.02 -5.56
N SER A 68 -13.06 -3.57 -5.48
CA SER A 68 -12.04 -3.51 -6.53
C SER A 68 -11.22 -4.81 -6.60
N LEU A 69 -10.78 -5.13 -7.81
CA LEU A 69 -9.79 -6.20 -8.05
C LEU A 69 -8.37 -5.75 -7.66
N THR A 70 -8.12 -4.45 -7.64
CA THR A 70 -6.84 -3.88 -7.20
C THR A 70 -6.74 -3.95 -5.68
N HIS A 71 -5.58 -4.38 -5.20
CA HIS A 71 -5.18 -4.26 -3.79
C HIS A 71 -4.02 -3.29 -3.66
N ARG A 72 -3.78 -2.84 -2.42
CA ARG A 72 -2.64 -2.05 -2.02
C ARG A 72 -1.74 -2.87 -1.12
N GLU A 73 -0.45 -2.77 -1.38
CA GLU A 73 0.61 -3.29 -0.53
C GLU A 73 1.33 -2.12 0.13
N ILE A 74 1.52 -2.19 1.45
CA ILE A 74 2.29 -1.20 2.20
C ILE A 74 3.49 -1.93 2.81
N TYR A 75 4.66 -1.76 2.19
CA TYR A 75 5.90 -2.37 2.65
C TYR A 75 6.42 -1.63 3.88
N LEU A 76 6.40 -2.30 5.03
CA LEU A 76 6.92 -1.76 6.29
C LEU A 76 8.40 -2.11 6.52
N SER A 77 8.88 -3.14 5.82
CA SER A 77 10.27 -3.60 5.91
C SER A 77 11.06 -3.17 4.68
N GLU A 78 12.31 -2.76 4.89
CA GLU A 78 13.23 -2.55 3.78
C GLU A 78 13.80 -3.91 3.33
N PHE A 79 13.29 -4.41 2.21
CA PHE A 79 13.56 -5.77 1.70
C PHE A 79 15.05 -6.12 1.53
N ARG A 80 15.91 -5.11 1.36
CA ARG A 80 17.36 -5.26 1.21
C ARG A 80 18.09 -5.50 2.54
N LYS A 81 17.44 -5.20 3.67
CA LYS A 81 18.04 -5.23 5.01
C LYS A 81 17.47 -6.30 5.93
N VAL A 82 16.38 -6.94 5.53
CA VAL A 82 15.61 -7.86 6.37
C VAL A 82 15.53 -9.21 5.68
N GLU A 83 15.76 -10.29 6.43
CA GLU A 83 15.58 -11.66 5.96
C GLU A 83 14.13 -11.88 5.50
N LYS A 84 13.91 -12.68 4.44
CA LYS A 84 12.57 -12.91 3.86
C LYS A 84 11.50 -13.27 4.90
N ALA A 85 11.83 -14.17 5.84
CA ALA A 85 10.90 -14.61 6.90
C ALA A 85 10.48 -13.51 7.89
N LYS A 86 11.17 -12.36 7.91
CA LYS A 86 10.90 -11.23 8.80
C LYS A 86 10.32 -10.03 8.07
N LEU A 87 10.10 -10.12 6.76
CA LEU A 87 9.46 -9.06 5.99
C LEU A 87 8.03 -8.86 6.47
N LYS A 88 7.60 -7.60 6.43
CA LYS A 88 6.30 -7.14 6.89
C LYS A 88 5.66 -6.32 5.78
N THR A 89 4.54 -6.80 5.26
CA THR A 89 3.72 -6.11 4.25
C THR A 89 2.29 -6.04 4.75
N VAL A 90 1.67 -4.87 4.73
CA VAL A 90 0.21 -4.78 4.92
C VAL A 90 -0.44 -4.96 3.56
N LEU A 91 -1.26 -6.00 3.44
CA LEU A 91 -2.13 -6.25 2.30
C LEU A 91 -3.50 -5.63 2.59
N ARG A 92 -4.04 -4.85 1.64
CA ARG A 92 -5.29 -4.11 1.85
C ARG A 92 -6.10 -3.99 0.56
N TYR A 93 -7.42 -4.08 0.66
CA TYR A 93 -8.31 -3.71 -0.44
C TYR A 93 -9.65 -3.15 0.07
N PRO A 94 -10.31 -2.28 -0.72
CA PRO A 94 -11.57 -1.69 -0.34
C PRO A 94 -12.71 -2.73 -0.39
N VAL A 95 -13.65 -2.62 0.55
CA VAL A 95 -14.77 -3.55 0.72
C VAL A 95 -16.06 -2.80 0.99
N LYS A 96 -17.18 -3.49 0.78
CA LYS A 96 -18.52 -3.04 1.18
C LYS A 96 -19.29 -4.21 1.79
N LYS A 97 -20.41 -3.93 2.46
CA LYS A 97 -21.35 -4.98 2.84
C LYS A 97 -21.86 -5.70 1.60
N SER A 98 -21.98 -7.01 1.71
CA SER A 98 -22.75 -7.83 0.78
C SER A 98 -24.23 -7.43 0.86
N ASP A 99 -24.91 -7.49 -0.28
CA ASP A 99 -26.35 -7.18 -0.35
C ASP A 99 -27.14 -8.42 0.09
#